data_AF-C9MQ21-F1
#
_entry.id   AF-C9MQ21-F1
#
_cell.length_a   1.000
_cell.length_b   1.000
_cell.length_c   1.000
_cell.angle_alpha   90.00
_cell.angle_beta   90.00
_cell.angle_gamma   90.00
#
_symmetry.space_group_name_H-M   'P 1'
#
loop_
_entity.id
_entity.type
_entity.pdbx_description
1 polymer ?
#
loop_
_entity_poly.entity_id
_entity_poly.type
_entity_poly.pdbx_seq_one_letter_code
_entity_poly.pdbx_strand_id
1 'polypeptide(L)'
;MHDIIGGFIGLTLVHIGAALRFVYHRFIIRDKYSYHSLITESPVFDCSKKSYKEQFKRWKQRQTQRNQAYDIDLDEEQQQILEMFLKEGRNKKEIIRGMIETGELKLIDIDIYPRNPEYFSNRVLDGIIGLCFLIILIFIIHYI
;
A
#
# COMPACT_ATOMS: atom_id res chain seq x y z
N MET A 1 0.36 -28.53 8.41
CA MET A 1 -0.63 -28.53 7.30
C MET A 1 -1.83 -27.64 7.60
N HIS A 2 -2.46 -27.75 8.79
CA HIS A 2 -3.61 -26.90 9.16
C HIS A 2 -3.32 -25.38 9.11
N ASP A 3 -2.13 -24.94 9.55
CA ASP A 3 -1.74 -23.52 9.47
C ASP A 3 -1.46 -23.01 8.06
N ILE A 4 -0.96 -23.87 7.17
CA ILE A 4 -0.70 -23.52 5.77
C ILE A 4 -2.02 -23.37 5.02
N ILE A 5 -2.94 -24.31 5.23
CA ILE A 5 -4.27 -24.30 4.63
C ILE A 5 -5.08 -23.11 5.16
N GLY A 6 -5.04 -22.87 6.48
CA GLY A 6 -5.69 -21.71 7.10
C GLY A 6 -5.12 -20.38 6.58
N GLY A 7 -3.79 -20.27 6.45
CA GLY A 7 -3.14 -19.10 5.87
C GLY A 7 -3.53 -18.88 4.40
N PHE A 8 -3.59 -19.94 3.60
CA PHE A 8 -3.99 -19.87 2.19
C PHE A 8 -5.46 -19.47 2.01
N ILE A 9 -6.36 -20.04 2.83
CA ILE A 9 -7.78 -19.67 2.84
C ILE A 9 -7.94 -18.21 3.24
N GLY A 10 -7.27 -17.78 4.31
CA GLY A 10 -7.29 -16.39 4.77
C GLY A 10 -6.83 -15.42 3.68
N LEU A 11 -5.71 -15.74 3.01
CA LEU A 11 -5.20 -14.93 1.91
C LEU A 11 -6.18 -14.85 0.73
N THR A 12 -6.81 -15.98 0.38
CA THR A 12 -7.81 -16.05 -0.69
C THR A 12 -9.01 -15.15 -0.38
N LEU A 13 -9.52 -15.19 0.86
CA LEU A 13 -10.61 -14.32 1.31
C LEU A 13 -10.25 -12.85 1.19
N VAL A 14 -9.05 -12.46 1.63
CA VAL A 14 -8.55 -11.09 1.51
C VAL A 14 -8.51 -10.66 0.04
N HIS A 15 -7.99 -11.49 -0.87
CA HIS A 15 -7.95 -11.12 -2.28
C HIS A 15 -9.35 -11.01 -2.92
N ILE A 16 -10.29 -11.88 -2.54
CA ILE A 16 -11.70 -11.79 -3.00
C ILE A 16 -12.32 -10.46 -2.55
N GLY A 17 -12.21 -10.12 -1.26
CA GLY A 17 -12.79 -8.88 -0.77
C GLY A 17 -12.12 -7.63 -1.33
N ALA A 18 -10.78 -7.65 -1.50
CA ALA A 18 -10.05 -6.57 -2.16
C ALA A 18 -10.51 -6.40 -3.61
N ALA A 19 -10.78 -7.49 -4.34
CA ALA A 19 -11.29 -7.45 -5.70
C ALA A 19 -12.71 -6.87 -5.76
N LEU A 20 -13.59 -7.27 -4.84
CA LEU A 20 -14.93 -6.70 -4.72
C LEU A 20 -14.89 -5.20 -4.41
N ARG A 21 -14.04 -4.80 -3.46
CA ARG A 21 -13.85 -3.39 -3.12
C ARG A 21 -13.26 -2.60 -4.29
N PHE A 22 -12.33 -3.20 -5.05
CA PHE A 22 -11.79 -2.60 -6.26
C PHE A 22 -12.87 -2.35 -7.31
N VAL A 23 -13.69 -3.37 -7.61
CA VAL A 23 -14.82 -3.25 -8.55
C VAL A 23 -15.80 -2.17 -8.07
N TYR A 24 -16.13 -2.14 -6.79
CA TYR A 24 -17.01 -1.14 -6.21
C TYR A 24 -16.45 0.29 -6.38
N HIS A 25 -15.18 0.53 -6.03
CA HIS A 25 -14.57 1.85 -6.22
C HIS A 25 -14.48 2.24 -7.70
N ARG A 26 -14.12 1.30 -8.56
CA ARG A 26 -13.92 1.56 -9.99
C ARG A 26 -15.22 1.87 -10.72
N PHE A 27 -16.29 1.12 -10.45
CA PHE A 27 -17.53 1.18 -11.23
C PHE A 27 -18.65 1.95 -10.53
N ILE A 28 -18.77 1.87 -9.20
CA ILE A 28 -19.86 2.52 -8.46
C ILE A 28 -19.44 3.91 -8.02
N ILE A 29 -18.34 4.02 -7.26
CA ILE A 29 -17.85 5.33 -6.77
C ILE A 29 -17.17 6.12 -7.89
N ARG A 30 -16.64 5.43 -8.91
CA ARG A 30 -15.84 6.00 -10.01
C ARG A 30 -14.54 6.65 -9.52
N ASP A 31 -14.00 6.13 -8.43
CA ASP A 31 -12.68 6.50 -7.92
C ASP A 31 -11.57 5.83 -8.75
N LYS A 32 -10.39 6.44 -8.73
CA LYS A 32 -9.19 5.96 -9.45
C LYS A 32 -8.21 5.18 -8.57
N TYR A 33 -8.69 4.56 -7.50
CA TYR A 33 -7.85 3.67 -6.69
C TYR A 33 -7.44 2.44 -7.49
N SER A 34 -6.17 2.07 -7.39
CA SER A 34 -5.68 0.81 -7.94
C SER A 34 -6.10 -0.35 -7.03
N TYR A 35 -6.06 -1.58 -7.56
CA TYR A 35 -6.19 -2.77 -6.73
C TYR A 35 -5.10 -2.84 -5.65
N HIS A 36 -3.87 -2.50 -6.03
CA HIS A 36 -2.70 -2.46 -5.14
C HIS A 36 -2.96 -1.59 -3.92
N SER A 37 -3.56 -0.43 -4.10
CA SER A 37 -3.86 0.49 -2.99
C SER A 37 -4.79 -0.06 -1.91
N LEU A 38 -5.60 -1.06 -2.26
CA LEU A 38 -6.52 -1.70 -1.34
C LEU A 38 -5.84 -2.80 -0.53
N ILE A 39 -4.83 -3.48 -1.08
CA ILE A 39 -4.10 -4.55 -0.39
C ILE A 39 -2.86 -4.03 0.36
N THR A 40 -2.41 -2.82 0.06
CA THR A 40 -1.34 -2.13 0.79
C THR A 40 -1.84 -1.61 2.12
N GLU A 41 -1.06 -1.84 3.17
CA GLU A 41 -1.42 -1.39 4.51
C GLU A 41 -1.26 0.12 4.66
N SER A 42 -2.19 0.68 5.45
CA SER A 42 -2.21 2.10 5.72
C SER A 42 -1.22 2.48 6.83
N PRO A 43 -0.57 3.66 6.74
CA PRO A 43 0.27 4.15 7.81
C PRO A 43 -0.56 4.40 9.07
N VAL A 44 0.02 4.11 10.23
CA VAL A 44 -0.58 4.37 11.55
C VAL A 44 -0.22 5.79 11.97
N PHE A 45 -1.18 6.55 12.48
CA PHE A 45 -0.96 7.89 13.02
C PHE A 45 -1.56 8.01 14.42
N ASP A 46 -0.91 8.80 15.27
CA ASP A 46 -1.50 9.22 16.55
C ASP A 46 -2.68 10.17 16.27
N CYS A 47 -3.89 9.62 16.35
CA CYS A 47 -5.13 10.34 16.06
C CYS A 47 -5.68 11.13 17.25
N SER A 48 -4.94 11.24 18.36
CA SER A 48 -5.39 11.94 19.58
C SER A 48 -5.74 13.41 19.37
N LYS A 49 -5.07 14.09 18.42
CA LYS A 49 -5.23 15.54 18.18
C LYS A 49 -5.82 15.92 16.83
N LYS A 50 -5.79 15.01 15.84
CA LYS A 50 -6.24 15.27 14.46
C LYS A 50 -6.83 14.02 13.83
N SER A 51 -7.83 14.19 12.98
CA SER A 51 -8.44 13.07 12.27
C SER A 51 -7.43 12.34 11.38
N TYR A 52 -7.57 11.01 11.29
CA TYR A 52 -6.74 10.17 10.43
C TYR A 52 -6.67 10.70 8.98
N LYS A 53 -7.82 11.09 8.42
CA LYS A 53 -7.95 11.58 7.04
C LYS A 53 -7.06 12.80 6.77
N GLU A 54 -7.00 13.74 7.71
CA GLU A 54 -6.14 14.92 7.59
C GLU A 54 -4.66 14.57 7.69
N GLN A 55 -4.30 13.69 8.63
CA GLN A 55 -2.92 13.25 8.81
C GLN A 55 -2.43 12.47 7.59
N PHE A 56 -3.25 11.57 7.06
CA PHE A 56 -2.98 10.83 5.83
C PHE A 56 -2.79 11.77 4.65
N LYS A 57 -3.66 12.78 4.47
CA LYS A 57 -3.51 13.77 3.38
C LYS A 57 -2.16 14.50 3.46
N ARG A 58 -1.78 14.97 4.65
CA ARG A 58 -0.48 15.65 4.86
C ARG A 58 0.69 14.71 4.64
N TRP A 59 0.60 13.48 5.16
CA TRP A 59 1.61 12.46 4.95
C TRP A 59 1.80 12.16 3.45
N LYS A 60 0.72 11.88 2.72
CA LYS A 60 0.76 11.57 1.29
C LYS A 60 1.37 12.72 0.47
N GLN A 61 1.02 13.96 0.80
CA GLN A 61 1.62 15.14 0.16
C GLN A 61 3.14 15.23 0.41
N ARG A 62 3.59 15.03 1.65
CA ARG A 62 5.03 15.02 1.98
C ARG A 62 5.77 13.90 1.25
N GLN A 63 5.23 12.69 1.23
CA GLN A 63 5.86 11.57 0.52
C GLN A 63 5.89 11.78 -0.99
N THR A 64 4.85 12.39 -1.56
CA THR A 64 4.85 12.77 -2.98
C THR A 64 5.98 13.75 -3.28
N GLN A 65 6.12 14.80 -2.47
CA GLN A 65 7.19 15.78 -2.63
C GLN A 65 8.58 15.16 -2.45
N ARG A 66 8.74 14.31 -1.43
CA ARG A 66 9.97 13.56 -1.16
C ARG A 66 10.39 12.71 -2.36
N ASN A 67 9.47 11.90 -2.89
CA ASN A 67 9.70 11.03 -4.04
C ASN A 67 10.03 11.84 -5.31
N GLN A 68 9.42 13.02 -5.50
CA GLN A 68 9.69 13.90 -6.64
C GLN A 68 11.01 14.67 -6.52
N ALA A 69 11.38 15.08 -5.32
CA ALA A 69 12.58 15.86 -5.06
C ALA A 69 13.85 15.01 -4.92
N TYR A 70 13.73 13.68 -4.88
CA TYR A 70 14.81 12.75 -4.54
C TYR A 70 15.42 13.05 -3.17
N ASP A 71 14.60 13.54 -2.24
CA ASP A 71 14.99 13.90 -0.87
C ASP A 71 14.84 12.69 0.06
N ILE A 72 15.63 11.65 -0.22
CA ILE A 72 15.46 10.34 0.38
C ILE A 72 16.65 10.10 1.32
N ASP A 73 16.38 9.85 2.60
CA ASP A 73 17.38 9.34 3.53
C ASP A 73 18.00 8.05 2.97
N LEU A 74 19.31 8.09 2.75
CA LEU A 74 20.10 6.97 2.27
C LEU A 74 20.69 6.24 3.48
N ASP A 75 20.81 4.93 3.41
CA ASP A 75 21.63 4.18 4.35
C ASP A 75 23.13 4.37 4.06
N GLU A 76 24.00 3.85 4.94
CA GLU A 76 25.44 4.02 4.83
C GLU A 76 26.00 3.47 3.49
N GLU A 77 25.47 2.35 3.00
CA GLU A 77 25.92 1.72 1.76
C GLU A 77 25.50 2.56 0.53
N GLN A 78 24.24 2.97 0.47
CA GLN A 78 23.72 3.88 -0.56
C GLN A 78 24.45 5.22 -0.54
N GLN A 79 24.81 5.72 0.64
CA GLN A 79 25.55 6.96 0.79
C GLN A 79 27.00 6.84 0.29
N GLN A 80 27.66 5.71 0.53
CA GLN A 80 28.98 5.43 -0.05
C GLN A 80 28.93 5.34 -1.58
N ILE A 81 27.92 4.67 -2.14
CA ILE A 81 27.71 4.59 -3.60
C ILE A 81 27.47 6.00 -4.17
N LEU A 82 26.65 6.81 -3.49
CA LEU A 82 26.42 8.19 -3.88
C LEU A 82 27.73 9.00 -3.88
N GLU A 83 28.53 8.92 -2.82
CA GLU A 83 29.81 9.63 -2.72
C GLU A 83 30.81 9.21 -3.80
N MET A 84 30.88 7.91 -4.13
CA MET A 84 31.72 7.39 -5.20
C MET A 84 31.36 8.02 -6.54
N PHE A 85 30.07 8.00 -6.92
CA PHE A 85 29.63 8.57 -8.19
C PHE A 85 29.69 10.11 -8.23
N LEU A 86 29.55 10.78 -7.09
CA LEU A 86 29.78 12.23 -6.98
C LEU A 86 31.24 12.58 -7.25
N LYS A 87 32.20 11.77 -6.77
CA LYS A 87 33.64 11.94 -7.07
C LYS A 87 33.97 11.74 -8.55
N GLU A 88 33.18 10.94 -9.27
CA GLU A 88 33.26 10.78 -10.73
C GLU A 88 32.61 11.94 -11.52
N GLY A 89 32.06 12.95 -10.83
CA GLY A 89 31.45 14.13 -11.45
C GLY A 89 30.00 13.94 -11.91
N ARG A 90 29.34 12.84 -11.53
CA ARG A 90 27.91 12.63 -11.84
C ARG A 90 27.00 13.46 -10.94
N ASN A 91 25.81 13.80 -11.44
CA ASN A 91 24.83 14.56 -10.68
C ASN A 91 24.10 13.66 -9.66
N LYS A 92 23.95 14.13 -8.42
CA LYS A 92 23.16 13.48 -7.35
C LYS A 92 21.80 12.96 -7.83
N LYS A 93 21.07 13.76 -8.64
CA LYS A 93 19.74 13.37 -9.14
C LYS A 93 19.79 12.16 -10.08
N GLU A 94 20.79 12.09 -10.94
CA GLU A 94 20.96 10.97 -11.87
C GLU A 94 21.35 9.69 -11.12
N ILE A 95 22.20 9.83 -10.10
CA ILE A 95 22.63 8.71 -9.26
C ILE A 95 21.45 8.13 -8.48
N ILE A 96 20.68 8.97 -7.79
CA ILE A 96 19.50 8.53 -7.02
C ILE A 96 18.46 7.92 -7.97
N ARG A 97 18.25 8.50 -9.15
CA ARG A 97 17.36 7.91 -10.15
C ARG A 97 17.85 6.53 -10.59
N GLY A 98 19.15 6.37 -10.84
CA GLY A 98 19.77 5.08 -11.16
C GLY A 98 19.53 4.05 -10.07
N MET A 99 19.75 4.41 -8.79
CA MET A 99 19.49 3.54 -7.65
C MET A 99 18.02 3.11 -7.54
N ILE A 100 17.08 3.98 -7.91
CA ILE A 100 15.65 3.64 -7.96
C ILE A 100 15.38 2.66 -9.11
N GLU A 101 15.96 2.89 -10.29
CA GLU A 101 15.79 2.05 -11.47
C GLU A 101 16.41 0.65 -11.29
N THR A 102 17.51 0.53 -10.54
CA THR A 102 18.13 -0.77 -10.18
C THR A 102 17.44 -1.45 -9.00
N GLY A 103 16.56 -0.74 -8.29
CA GLY A 103 15.85 -1.24 -7.11
C GLY A 103 16.67 -1.19 -5.81
N GLU A 104 17.88 -0.63 -5.84
CA GLU A 104 18.73 -0.37 -4.67
C GLU A 104 18.08 0.64 -3.71
N LEU A 105 17.33 1.61 -4.26
CA LEU A 105 16.57 2.59 -3.48
C LEU A 105 15.07 2.43 -3.72
N LYS A 106 14.32 2.08 -2.67
CA LYS A 106 12.86 1.92 -2.74
C LYS A 106 12.16 3.22 -2.35
N LEU A 107 11.33 3.73 -3.24
CA LEU A 107 10.43 4.85 -2.94
C LEU A 107 9.33 4.40 -1.98
N ILE A 108 8.87 5.33 -1.13
CA ILE A 108 7.67 5.08 -0.33
C ILE A 108 6.49 4.98 -1.27
N ASP A 109 5.78 3.87 -1.20
CA ASP A 109 4.55 3.67 -1.92
C ASP A 109 3.46 4.60 -1.35
N ILE A 110 2.93 5.45 -2.23
CA ILE A 110 1.88 6.43 -1.91
C ILE A 110 0.53 6.03 -2.48
N ASP A 111 0.46 4.94 -3.25
CA ASP A 111 -0.77 4.37 -3.78
C ASP A 111 -1.42 3.50 -2.70
N ILE A 112 -1.97 4.17 -1.69
CA ILE A 112 -2.57 3.56 -0.51
C ILE A 112 -3.98 4.11 -0.29
N TYR A 113 -4.93 3.22 -0.01
CA TYR A 113 -6.29 3.59 0.34
C TYR A 113 -6.38 4.10 1.79
N PRO A 114 -6.94 5.29 2.06
CA PRO A 114 -6.91 5.92 3.38
C PRO A 114 -7.86 5.23 4.36
N ARG A 115 -7.34 4.33 5.21
CA ARG A 115 -8.09 3.69 6.29
C ARG A 115 -7.29 3.73 7.57
N ASN A 116 -7.92 4.09 8.69
CA ASN A 116 -7.23 4.09 9.98
C ASN A 116 -6.95 2.63 10.42
N PRO A 117 -5.69 2.19 10.42
CA PRO A 117 -5.34 0.82 10.79
C PRO A 117 -5.60 0.50 12.27
N GLU A 118 -5.73 1.51 13.13
CA GLU A 118 -6.04 1.34 14.55
C GLU A 118 -7.42 0.70 14.78
N TYR A 119 -8.42 1.13 14.01
CA TYR A 119 -9.76 0.55 14.07
C TYR A 119 -9.86 -0.69 13.21
N PHE A 120 -9.21 -0.66 12.04
CA PHE A 120 -9.43 -1.69 11.05
C PHE A 120 -8.35 -1.67 9.94
N SER A 121 -7.56 -2.73 9.76
CA SER A 121 -6.56 -2.79 8.67
C SER A 121 -7.23 -2.96 7.29
N ASN A 122 -6.52 -2.61 6.20
CA ASN A 122 -7.06 -2.83 4.87
C ASN A 122 -7.34 -4.33 4.62
N ARG A 123 -6.36 -5.18 4.97
CA ARG A 123 -6.45 -6.64 4.79
C ARG A 123 -7.55 -7.28 5.59
N VAL A 124 -7.73 -6.90 6.86
CA VAL A 124 -8.78 -7.53 7.68
C VAL A 124 -10.17 -7.27 7.06
N LEU A 125 -10.38 -6.17 6.33
CA LEU A 125 -11.73 -5.75 5.93
C LEU A 125 -12.05 -6.49 4.66
N ASP A 126 -11.06 -6.54 3.78
CA ASP A 126 -11.11 -7.35 2.60
C ASP A 126 -11.32 -8.83 2.99
N GLY A 127 -10.70 -9.31 4.06
CA GLY A 127 -11.02 -10.63 4.62
C GLY A 127 -12.49 -10.80 5.01
N ILE A 128 -13.07 -9.83 5.75
CA ILE A 128 -14.49 -9.85 6.13
C ILE A 128 -15.41 -9.77 4.91
N ILE A 129 -15.13 -8.86 3.98
CA ILE A 129 -15.92 -8.70 2.73
C ILE A 129 -15.88 -9.99 1.92
N GLY A 130 -14.71 -10.60 1.76
CA GLY A 130 -14.55 -11.86 1.05
C GLY A 130 -15.30 -13.00 1.73
N LEU A 131 -15.27 -13.07 3.06
CA LEU A 131 -16.02 -14.07 3.83
C LEU A 131 -17.53 -13.89 3.65
N CYS A 132 -18.04 -12.66 3.81
CA CYS A 132 -19.46 -12.35 3.60
C CYS A 132 -19.91 -12.74 2.18
N PHE A 133 -19.09 -12.44 1.17
CA PHE A 133 -19.40 -12.81 -0.21
C PHE A 133 -19.47 -14.33 -0.41
N LEU A 134 -18.53 -15.09 0.14
CA LEU A 134 -18.58 -16.55 0.06
C LEU A 134 -19.81 -17.14 0.77
N ILE A 135 -20.15 -16.61 1.94
CA ILE A 135 -21.36 -17.03 2.67
C ILE A 135 -22.61 -16.80 1.82
N ILE A 136 -22.73 -15.63 1.18
CA ILE A 136 -23.85 -15.30 0.29
C ILE A 136 -23.90 -16.27 -0.90
N LEU A 137 -22.75 -16.57 -1.53
CA LEU A 137 -22.68 -17.53 -2.63
C LEU A 137 -23.13 -18.93 -2.21
N ILE A 138 -22.70 -19.40 -1.04
CA ILE A 138 -23.11 -20.71 -0.50
C ILE A 138 -24.63 -20.73 -0.30
N PHE A 139 -25.21 -19.67 0.28
CA PHE A 139 -26.67 -19.57 0.45
C PHE A 139 -27.41 -19.59 -0.88
N ILE A 140 -26.92 -18.87 -1.89
CA ILE A 140 -27.53 -18.85 -3.23
C ILE A 140 -27.49 -20.24 -3.87
N ILE A 141 -26.32 -20.90 -3.85
CA ILE A 141 -26.15 -22.24 -4.43
C ILE A 141 -27.00 -23.27 -3.70
N HIS A 142 -27.16 -23.14 -2.38
CA HIS A 142 -27.96 -24.09 -1.59
C HIS A 142 -29.48 -23.90 -1.77
N TYR A 143 -29.92 -22.70 -2.17
CA TYR A 143 -31.33 -22.39 -2.42
C TYR A 143 -31.76 -22.55 -3.90
N ILE A 144 -30.82 -22.80 -4.81
CA ILE A 144 -31.06 -23.10 -6.23
C ILE A 144 -31.06 -24.61 -6.43
#